data_AF-A0A851GWM2-F1
#
_entry.id   AF-A0A851GWM2-F1
#
_cell.length_a   1.000
_cell.length_b   1.000
_cell.length_c   1.000
_cell.angle_alpha   90.00
_cell.angle_beta   90.00
_cell.angle_gamma   90.00
#
_symmetry.space_group_name_H-M   'P 1'
#
loop_
_entity.id
_entity.type
_entity.pdbx_description
1 polymer ?
#
loop_
_entity_poly.entity_id
_entity_poly.type
_entity_poly.pdbx_seq_one_letter_code
_entity_poly.pdbx_strand_id
1 'polypeptide(L)'
;MPHFPIPSSVFSPYRLGGLACLILCTTLLQACTTSDYTMFEYRNGSKIIDGEGGSKRTVDGVEIWDAGDPPHRYRIMGMIRVSDYDMAYVNTTMLHAIAQQVRHSGGSAAILLNSNGGMRTAIDSMTWHERLGTPQENGYRILRALVVQYLPEQASTPTTASAPQTSKPAKALKAVR
;
A
#
# COMPACT_ATOMS: atom_id res chain seq x y z
N MET A 1 -67.33 36.32 -33.38
CA MET A 1 -65.89 35.96 -33.29
C MET A 1 -65.42 36.28 -31.87
N PRO A 2 -65.20 35.29 -30.99
CA PRO A 2 -64.62 35.54 -29.67
C PRO A 2 -63.09 35.35 -29.71
N HIS A 3 -62.35 36.35 -29.25
CA HIS A 3 -60.91 36.26 -29.02
C HIS A 3 -60.66 35.70 -27.61
N PHE A 4 -59.99 34.55 -27.53
CA PHE A 4 -59.45 34.01 -26.28
C PHE A 4 -58.00 34.51 -26.09
N PRO A 5 -57.66 35.16 -24.96
CA PRO A 5 -56.27 35.40 -24.62
C PRO A 5 -55.61 34.13 -24.08
N ILE A 6 -54.46 33.77 -24.65
CA ILE A 6 -53.61 32.67 -24.17
C ILE A 6 -52.89 33.14 -22.90
N PRO A 7 -52.94 32.41 -21.78
CA PRO A 7 -52.14 32.75 -20.61
C PRO A 7 -50.66 32.42 -20.87
N SER A 8 -49.83 33.46 -20.94
CA SER A 8 -48.38 33.37 -20.91
C SER A 8 -47.90 33.22 -19.47
N SER A 9 -47.79 31.99 -19.00
CA SER A 9 -47.19 31.62 -17.71
C SER A 9 -46.79 30.13 -17.84
N VAL A 10 -45.65 29.59 -17.40
CA VAL A 10 -44.60 29.98 -16.46
C VAL A 10 -43.36 29.18 -16.88
N PHE A 11 -42.40 29.76 -17.61
CA PHE A 11 -41.04 29.21 -17.63
C PHE A 11 -40.23 29.99 -16.63
N SER A 12 -40.34 29.57 -15.36
CA SER A 12 -39.51 30.09 -14.28
C SER A 12 -38.13 29.39 -14.35
N PRO A 13 -37.05 30.09 -14.72
CA PRO A 13 -35.71 29.51 -14.87
C PRO A 13 -35.14 28.98 -13.54
N TYR A 14 -35.78 29.34 -12.42
CA TYR A 14 -35.36 28.97 -11.06
C TYR A 14 -35.57 27.48 -10.72
N ARG A 15 -36.38 26.73 -11.48
CA ARG A 15 -36.59 25.29 -11.21
C ARG A 15 -35.50 24.37 -11.74
N LEU A 16 -34.74 24.77 -12.77
CA LEU A 16 -33.59 24.00 -13.27
C LEU A 16 -32.32 24.23 -12.43
N GLY A 17 -32.09 25.44 -11.91
CA GLY A 17 -30.91 25.74 -11.10
C GLY A 17 -30.87 24.99 -9.76
N GLY A 18 -32.03 24.78 -9.13
CA GLY A 18 -32.13 24.01 -7.89
C GLY A 18 -31.75 22.54 -8.06
N LEU A 19 -32.13 21.92 -9.18
CA LEU A 19 -31.83 20.52 -9.48
C LEU A 19 -30.33 20.29 -9.75
N ALA A 20 -29.68 21.22 -10.46
CA ALA A 20 -28.25 21.17 -10.74
C ALA A 20 -27.40 21.31 -9.46
N CYS A 21 -27.81 22.19 -8.54
CA CYS A 21 -27.14 22.36 -7.24
C CYS A 21 -27.29 21.11 -6.36
N LEU A 22 -28.46 20.47 -6.38
CA LEU A 22 -28.74 19.27 -5.58
C LEU A 22 -27.95 18.05 -6.09
N ILE A 23 -27.84 17.88 -7.41
CA ILE A 23 -26.98 16.84 -8.01
C ILE A 23 -25.51 17.09 -7.66
N LEU A 24 -25.03 18.34 -7.75
CA LEU A 24 -23.66 18.71 -7.36
C LEU A 24 -23.39 18.41 -5.87
N CYS A 25 -24.31 18.76 -4.97
CA CYS A 25 -24.19 18.46 -3.54
C CYS A 25 -24.16 16.95 -3.25
N THR A 26 -24.92 16.12 -3.97
CA THR A 26 -24.91 14.66 -3.75
C THR A 26 -23.60 13.99 -4.16
N THR A 27 -22.85 14.55 -5.11
CA THR A 27 -21.53 14.02 -5.50
C THR A 27 -20.44 14.25 -4.45
N LEU A 28 -20.65 15.16 -3.50
CA LEU A 28 -19.68 15.46 -2.43
C LEU A 28 -19.80 14.51 -1.21
N LEU A 29 -20.86 13.69 -1.14
CA LEU A 29 -21.05 12.69 -0.07
C LEU A 29 -20.53 11.29 -0.45
N GLN A 30 -19.65 11.18 -1.45
CA GLN A 30 -19.01 9.92 -1.77
C GLN A 30 -18.29 9.37 -0.53
N ALA A 31 -18.50 8.08 -0.27
CA ALA A 31 -18.04 7.36 0.91
C ALA A 31 -16.61 7.75 1.32
N CYS A 32 -16.44 8.26 2.54
CA CYS A 32 -15.12 8.56 3.08
C CYS A 32 -14.41 7.24 3.40
N THR A 33 -13.43 6.87 2.58
CA THR A 33 -12.38 5.96 3.00
C THR A 33 -11.69 6.56 4.22
N THR A 34 -11.72 5.87 5.36
CA THR A 34 -11.06 6.34 6.59
C THR A 34 -9.67 5.74 6.67
N SER A 35 -8.65 6.57 6.84
CA SER A 35 -7.26 6.14 7.06
C SER A 35 -6.71 6.68 8.37
N ASP A 36 -6.36 5.78 9.29
CA ASP A 36 -5.69 6.08 10.54
C ASP A 36 -4.19 5.77 10.42
N TYR A 37 -3.34 6.62 10.98
CA TYR A 37 -1.90 6.39 11.09
C TYR A 37 -1.47 6.34 12.55
N THR A 38 -0.72 5.30 12.91
CA THR A 38 -0.14 5.13 14.25
C THR A 38 1.37 5.04 14.12
N MET A 39 2.10 5.94 14.78
CA MET A 39 3.56 5.91 14.77
C MET A 39 4.09 4.67 15.48
N PHE A 40 5.15 4.08 14.92
CA PHE A 40 5.78 2.90 15.50
C PHE A 40 6.82 3.31 16.53
N GLU A 41 6.69 2.83 17.77
CA GLU A 41 7.67 3.06 18.83
C GLU A 41 8.59 1.86 19.00
N TYR A 42 9.90 2.12 19.06
CA TYR A 42 10.88 1.08 19.36
C TYR A 42 11.32 1.18 20.81
N ARG A 43 11.44 0.03 21.48
CA ARG A 43 11.98 -0.05 22.84
C ARG A 43 13.40 0.52 22.96
N ASN A 44 14.24 0.36 21.93
CA ASN A 44 15.67 0.72 21.95
C ASN A 44 16.07 1.65 20.78
N GLY A 45 15.24 2.63 20.40
CA GLY A 45 15.61 3.64 19.38
C GLY A 45 15.06 3.38 17.98
N SER A 46 15.86 2.90 17.03
CA SER A 46 15.37 2.57 15.67
C SER A 46 15.87 1.20 15.23
N LYS A 47 14.95 0.32 14.79
CA LYS A 47 15.33 -0.96 14.19
C LYS A 47 15.48 -0.80 12.68
N ILE A 48 16.66 -1.16 12.18
CA ILE A 48 16.92 -1.30 10.74
C ILE A 48 16.64 -2.74 10.34
N ILE A 49 15.97 -2.92 9.21
CA ILE A 49 15.64 -4.22 8.62
C ILE A 49 16.27 -4.26 7.23
N ASP A 50 16.94 -5.36 6.92
CA ASP A 50 17.41 -5.69 5.57
C ASP A 50 16.32 -6.55 4.91
N GLY A 51 15.59 -6.01 3.95
CA GLY A 51 14.50 -6.74 3.32
C GLY A 51 14.93 -7.69 2.22
N GLU A 52 14.13 -8.72 1.97
CA GLU A 52 14.49 -9.87 1.14
C GLU A 52 13.92 -9.77 -0.29
N GLY A 53 12.97 -8.87 -0.52
CA GLY A 53 12.25 -8.75 -1.78
C GLY A 53 10.91 -9.51 -1.77
N GLY A 54 10.25 -9.52 -2.92
CA GLY A 54 8.91 -10.09 -3.05
C GLY A 54 8.10 -9.45 -4.18
N SER A 55 6.78 -9.43 -4.03
CA SER A 55 5.86 -8.80 -4.97
C SER A 55 5.44 -7.42 -4.47
N LYS A 56 5.42 -6.47 -5.39
CA LYS A 56 4.92 -5.12 -5.17
C LYS A 56 4.07 -4.64 -6.33
N ARG A 57 3.33 -3.58 -6.05
CA ARG A 57 2.66 -2.73 -7.03
C ARG A 57 3.02 -1.28 -6.76
N THR A 58 2.97 -0.45 -7.79
CA THR A 58 3.15 1.00 -7.65
C THR A 58 1.79 1.69 -7.74
N VAL A 59 1.43 2.43 -6.71
CA VAL A 59 0.17 3.20 -6.63
C VAL A 59 0.53 4.63 -6.24
N ASP A 60 0.13 5.61 -7.03
CA ASP A 60 0.47 7.03 -6.84
C ASP A 60 1.97 7.30 -6.60
N GLY A 61 2.83 6.53 -7.27
CA GLY A 61 4.29 6.61 -7.12
C GLY A 61 4.85 5.97 -5.85
N VAL A 62 4.01 5.36 -5.02
CA VAL A 62 4.41 4.62 -3.80
C VAL A 62 4.44 3.14 -4.09
N GLU A 63 5.49 2.47 -3.62
CA GLU A 63 5.57 1.01 -3.65
C GLU A 63 4.73 0.40 -2.53
N ILE A 64 3.79 -0.45 -2.89
CA ILE A 64 2.97 -1.22 -1.96
C ILE A 64 3.31 -2.69 -2.14
N TRP A 65 3.95 -3.26 -1.12
CA TRP A 65 4.41 -4.65 -1.09
C TRP A 65 3.28 -5.53 -0.55
N ASP A 66 2.82 -6.48 -1.36
CA ASP A 66 1.70 -7.37 -1.06
C ASP A 66 2.14 -8.82 -0.77
N ALA A 67 3.39 -9.14 -1.07
CA ALA A 67 4.08 -10.34 -0.58
C ALA A 67 5.56 -10.03 -0.37
N GLY A 68 6.11 -10.38 0.80
CA GLY A 68 7.48 -10.03 1.16
C GLY A 68 7.62 -8.55 1.53
N ASP A 69 8.81 -8.01 1.30
CA ASP A 69 9.19 -6.67 1.72
C ASP A 69 10.24 -6.05 0.77
N PRO A 70 10.47 -4.73 0.83
CA PRO A 70 11.40 -4.06 -0.09
C PRO A 70 12.82 -4.63 0.00
N PRO A 71 13.52 -4.90 -1.12
CA PRO A 71 14.90 -5.39 -1.13
C PRO A 71 15.90 -4.25 -0.85
N HIS A 72 15.66 -3.52 0.23
CA HIS A 72 16.42 -2.37 0.68
C HIS A 72 16.56 -2.40 2.20
N ARG A 73 17.52 -1.62 2.71
CA ARG A 73 17.55 -1.28 4.13
C ARG A 73 16.42 -0.32 4.43
N TYR A 74 15.61 -0.64 5.43
CA TYR A 74 14.51 0.23 5.83
C TYR A 74 14.30 0.26 7.32
N ARG A 75 13.55 1.27 7.77
CA ARG A 75 12.96 1.31 9.11
C ARG A 75 11.45 1.44 9.00
N ILE A 76 10.73 0.86 9.94
CA ILE A 76 9.27 1.03 10.06
C ILE A 76 9.01 2.39 10.73
N MET A 77 8.15 3.20 10.14
CA MET A 77 7.74 4.51 10.67
C MET A 77 6.44 4.42 11.47
N GLY A 78 5.53 3.55 11.02
CA GLY A 78 4.19 3.47 11.57
C GLY A 78 3.35 2.41 10.89
N MET A 79 2.10 2.34 11.31
CA MET A 79 1.08 1.47 10.73
C MET A 79 -0.07 2.34 10.25
N ILE A 80 -0.54 2.07 9.04
CA ILE A 80 -1.77 2.60 8.48
C ILE A 80 -2.86 1.55 8.69
N ARG A 81 -4.03 1.99 9.12
CA ARG A 81 -5.27 1.22 9.07
C ARG A 81 -6.24 1.96 8.16
N VAL A 82 -6.64 1.33 7.06
CA VAL A 82 -7.67 1.86 6.16
C VAL A 82 -8.92 1.02 6.29
N SER A 83 -10.08 1.66 6.35
CA SER A 83 -11.37 0.98 6.30
C SER A 83 -12.31 1.65 5.32
N ASP A 84 -13.04 0.85 4.56
CA ASP A 84 -14.03 1.32 3.61
C ASP A 84 -15.13 0.26 3.42
N TYR A 85 -16.29 0.68 2.91
CA TYR A 85 -17.42 -0.19 2.66
C TYR A 85 -17.11 -1.14 1.49
N ASP A 86 -17.51 -2.40 1.61
CA ASP A 86 -17.23 -3.42 0.60
C ASP A 86 -18.01 -3.16 -0.70
N MET A 87 -17.30 -2.61 -1.69
CA MET A 87 -17.80 -2.32 -3.03
C MET A 87 -16.82 -2.84 -4.08
N ALA A 88 -17.26 -2.93 -5.35
CA ALA A 88 -16.46 -3.48 -6.44
C ALA A 88 -15.05 -2.85 -6.59
N TYR A 89 -14.88 -1.58 -6.21
CA TYR A 89 -13.62 -0.83 -6.34
C TYR A 89 -12.88 -0.61 -5.01
N VAL A 90 -13.37 -1.19 -3.90
CA VAL A 90 -12.87 -0.93 -2.54
C VAL A 90 -11.36 -1.15 -2.42
N ASN A 91 -10.85 -2.21 -3.06
CA ASN A 91 -9.42 -2.51 -3.10
C ASN A 91 -8.59 -1.34 -3.66
N THR A 92 -9.03 -0.76 -4.78
CA THR A 92 -8.33 0.33 -5.45
C THR A 92 -8.38 1.59 -4.58
N THR A 93 -9.56 1.95 -4.06
CA THR A 93 -9.73 3.13 -3.22
C THR A 93 -8.87 3.07 -1.95
N MET A 94 -8.85 1.92 -1.27
CA MET A 94 -8.04 1.75 -0.07
C MET A 94 -6.53 1.76 -0.37
N LEU A 95 -6.08 1.25 -1.52
CA LEU A 95 -4.68 1.33 -1.93
C LEU A 95 -4.24 2.76 -2.22
N HIS A 96 -5.09 3.57 -2.85
CA HIS A 96 -4.84 5.01 -3.02
C HIS A 96 -4.75 5.72 -1.66
N ALA A 97 -5.65 5.42 -0.72
CA ALA A 97 -5.58 5.97 0.64
C ALA A 97 -4.27 5.60 1.36
N ILE A 98 -3.80 4.35 1.21
CA ILE A 98 -2.49 3.93 1.72
C ILE A 98 -1.37 4.75 1.08
N ALA A 99 -1.34 4.87 -0.25
CA ALA A 99 -0.28 5.61 -0.95
C ALA A 99 -0.27 7.10 -0.59
N GLN A 100 -1.44 7.72 -0.43
CA GLN A 100 -1.56 9.10 0.06
C GLN A 100 -1.00 9.22 1.48
N GLN A 101 -1.36 8.31 2.39
CA GLN A 101 -0.90 8.35 3.78
C GLN A 101 0.60 8.08 3.91
N VAL A 102 1.19 7.19 3.09
CA VAL A 102 2.65 6.99 3.02
C VAL A 102 3.36 8.28 2.66
N ARG A 103 2.91 8.97 1.60
CA ARG A 103 3.48 10.26 1.20
C ARG A 103 3.32 11.32 2.28
N HIS A 104 2.14 11.40 2.89
CA HIS A 104 1.84 12.35 3.95
C HIS A 104 2.72 12.16 5.20
N SER A 105 3.05 10.90 5.53
CA SER A 105 3.90 10.56 6.67
C SER A 105 5.42 10.60 6.37
N GLY A 106 5.83 10.91 5.14
CA GLY A 106 7.24 10.93 4.74
C GLY A 106 7.86 9.54 4.56
N GLY A 107 7.03 8.51 4.39
CA GLY A 107 7.45 7.16 4.08
C GLY A 107 7.85 6.99 2.61
N SER A 108 8.60 5.93 2.33
CA SER A 108 9.04 5.55 0.99
C SER A 108 8.14 4.48 0.36
N ALA A 109 7.62 3.56 1.18
CA ALA A 109 6.80 2.44 0.74
C ALA A 109 5.83 1.98 1.84
N ALA A 110 4.90 1.10 1.46
CA ALA A 110 4.03 0.37 2.37
C ALA A 110 4.21 -1.14 2.23
N ILE A 111 4.12 -1.87 3.34
CA ILE A 111 4.05 -3.34 3.38
C ILE A 111 2.66 -3.73 3.88
N LEU A 112 1.86 -4.40 3.05
CA LEU A 112 0.53 -4.86 3.44
C LEU A 112 0.63 -5.97 4.48
N LEU A 113 -0.14 -5.81 5.55
CA LEU A 113 -0.32 -6.84 6.55
C LEU A 113 -1.53 -7.68 6.17
N ASN A 114 -1.33 -8.99 6.03
CA ASN A 114 -2.42 -9.93 5.89
C ASN A 114 -3.27 -9.98 7.16
N SER A 115 -4.54 -10.37 7.01
CA SER A 115 -5.52 -10.53 8.10
C SER A 115 -5.05 -11.48 9.22
N ASN A 116 -4.05 -12.32 8.94
CA ASN A 116 -3.53 -13.36 9.83
C ASN A 116 -2.23 -12.97 10.56
N GLY A 117 -1.84 -11.69 10.54
CA GLY A 117 -0.86 -11.14 11.47
C GLY A 117 0.60 -11.56 11.25
N GLY A 118 1.01 -11.87 10.03
CA GLY A 118 2.38 -12.30 9.75
C GLY A 118 3.04 -11.55 8.60
N MET A 119 4.08 -10.77 8.91
CA MET A 119 4.99 -10.10 7.96
C MET A 119 5.77 -11.08 7.06
N ARG A 120 5.68 -12.40 7.29
CA ARG A 120 6.54 -13.42 6.63
C ARG A 120 5.82 -14.71 6.18
N THR A 121 4.52 -14.90 6.41
CA THR A 121 3.86 -16.22 6.26
C THR A 121 2.91 -16.37 5.08
N ALA A 122 2.90 -15.46 4.10
CA ALA A 122 2.00 -15.56 2.95
C ALA A 122 2.74 -15.76 1.63
N ILE A 123 3.60 -16.78 1.52
CA ILE A 123 4.30 -17.02 0.25
C ILE A 123 3.47 -17.83 -0.76
N ASP A 124 2.61 -18.80 -0.41
CA ASP A 124 2.31 -19.83 -1.43
C ASP A 124 0.87 -20.29 -1.74
N SER A 125 -0.21 -19.56 -1.41
CA SER A 125 -1.55 -20.05 -1.84
C SER A 125 -2.72 -19.07 -1.94
N MET A 126 -2.56 -17.79 -1.56
CA MET A 126 -3.67 -16.83 -1.64
C MET A 126 -3.56 -15.94 -2.88
N THR A 127 -4.69 -15.76 -3.57
CA THR A 127 -4.83 -14.73 -4.59
C THR A 127 -4.71 -13.34 -3.94
N TRP A 128 -4.22 -12.36 -4.69
CA TRP A 128 -3.95 -11.02 -4.13
C TRP A 128 -5.22 -10.32 -3.60
N HIS A 129 -6.40 -10.64 -4.12
CA HIS A 129 -7.68 -10.12 -3.64
C HIS A 129 -8.00 -10.61 -2.22
N GLU A 130 -7.62 -11.85 -1.89
CA GLU A 130 -7.84 -12.47 -0.58
C GLU A 130 -6.89 -11.90 0.48
N ARG A 131 -5.70 -11.41 0.07
CA ARG A 131 -4.74 -10.75 0.98
C ARG A 131 -5.21 -9.36 1.45
N LEU A 132 -6.19 -8.77 0.76
CA LEU A 132 -6.70 -7.43 1.05
C LEU A 132 -7.78 -7.40 2.16
N GLY A 133 -7.79 -8.41 3.03
CA GLY A 133 -8.77 -8.53 4.11
C GLY A 133 -10.11 -9.07 3.63
N THR A 134 -10.78 -9.83 4.48
CA THR A 134 -12.17 -10.27 4.27
C THR A 134 -13.12 -9.16 4.70
N PRO A 135 -14.33 -9.07 4.11
CA PRO A 135 -15.40 -8.24 4.64
C PRO A 135 -15.66 -8.62 6.10
N GLN A 136 -15.79 -7.62 6.96
CA GLN A 136 -16.30 -7.83 8.32
C GLN A 136 -17.83 -7.97 8.27
N GLU A 137 -18.41 -8.48 9.34
CA GLU A 137 -19.86 -8.64 9.52
C GLU A 137 -20.65 -7.34 9.28
N ASN A 138 -20.03 -6.18 9.50
CA ASN A 138 -20.62 -4.87 9.27
C ASN A 138 -20.51 -4.35 7.82
N GLY A 139 -20.03 -5.17 6.88
CA GLY A 139 -19.87 -4.80 5.47
C GLY A 139 -18.66 -3.92 5.15
N TYR A 140 -17.77 -3.67 6.12
CA TYR A 140 -16.54 -2.94 5.89
C TYR A 140 -15.35 -3.88 5.69
N ARG A 141 -14.45 -3.50 4.80
CA ARG A 141 -13.13 -4.12 4.67
C ARG A 141 -12.09 -3.27 5.37
N ILE A 142 -11.12 -3.94 6.00
CA ILE A 142 -9.97 -3.29 6.65
C ILE A 142 -8.69 -3.77 5.99
N LEU A 143 -7.86 -2.82 5.61
CA LEU A 143 -6.47 -3.03 5.25
C LEU A 143 -5.57 -2.46 6.32
N ARG A 144 -4.49 -3.17 6.58
CA ARG A 144 -3.39 -2.66 7.40
C ARG A 144 -2.13 -2.67 6.59
N ALA A 145 -1.30 -1.66 6.78
CA ALA A 145 0.00 -1.57 6.12
C ALA A 145 1.03 -0.99 7.07
N LEU A 146 2.27 -1.46 7.01
CA LEU A 146 3.40 -0.79 7.64
C LEU A 146 3.93 0.27 6.69
N VAL A 147 4.14 1.49 7.20
CA VAL A 147 4.89 2.52 6.47
C VAL A 147 6.37 2.31 6.73
N VAL A 148 7.15 2.25 5.66
CA VAL A 148 8.59 2.09 5.75
C VAL A 148 9.32 3.24 5.09
N GLN A 149 10.48 3.58 5.63
CA GLN A 149 11.40 4.55 5.05
C GLN A 149 12.67 3.83 4.64
N TYR A 150 13.07 3.99 3.38
CA TYR A 150 14.34 3.49 2.90
C TYR A 150 15.50 4.25 3.52
N LEU A 151 16.54 3.50 3.84
CA LEU A 151 17.80 4.00 4.32
C LEU A 151 18.80 3.88 3.17
N PRO A 152 19.76 4.80 3.06
CA PRO A 152 20.79 4.69 2.05
C PRO A 152 21.55 3.36 2.21
N GLU A 153 21.80 2.69 1.09
CA GLU A 153 22.72 1.57 1.02
C GLU A 153 24.05 2.02 1.65
N GLN A 154 24.56 1.31 2.67
CA GLN A 154 25.92 1.59 3.10
C GLN A 154 26.83 1.20 1.95
N ALA A 155 27.52 2.18 1.35
CA ALA A 155 28.52 1.93 0.33
C ALA A 155 29.45 0.82 0.84
N SER A 156 29.36 -0.36 0.21
CA SER A 156 30.27 -1.45 0.47
C SER A 156 31.67 -0.90 0.22
N THR A 157 32.49 -0.83 1.28
CA THR A 157 33.93 -0.64 1.11
C THR A 157 34.36 -1.67 0.08
N PRO A 158 34.99 -1.28 -1.05
CA PRO A 158 35.28 -2.21 -2.12
C PRO A 158 36.08 -3.37 -1.55
N THR A 159 35.50 -4.56 -1.57
CA THR A 159 36.18 -5.80 -1.24
C THR A 159 37.43 -5.84 -2.10
N THR A 160 38.57 -5.69 -1.43
CA THR A 160 39.90 -5.79 -2.02
C THR A 160 39.97 -6.99 -2.96
N ALA A 161 40.45 -6.69 -4.17
CA ALA A 161 40.82 -7.59 -5.24
C ALA A 161 41.21 -9.01 -4.81
N SER A 162 40.67 -9.96 -5.58
CA SER A 162 41.22 -11.26 -5.94
C SER A 162 42.58 -11.63 -5.33
N ALA A 163 42.57 -12.62 -4.43
CA ALA A 163 43.71 -13.52 -4.27
C ALA A 163 43.31 -14.90 -4.86
N PRO A 164 44.04 -15.43 -5.86
CA PRO A 164 43.77 -16.77 -6.38
C PRO A 164 44.02 -17.81 -5.30
N GLN A 165 43.05 -18.69 -5.06
CA GLN A 165 43.27 -19.88 -4.23
C GLN A 165 44.32 -20.76 -4.91
N THR A 166 45.54 -20.75 -4.36
CA THR A 166 46.63 -21.61 -4.78
C THR A 166 46.30 -23.07 -4.46
N SER A 167 46.52 -23.88 -5.49
CA SER A 167 46.32 -25.32 -5.60
C SER A 167 46.89 -26.14 -4.44
N LYS A 168 46.08 -27.11 -4.00
CA LYS A 168 46.41 -28.23 -3.11
C LYS A 168 47.51 -29.12 -3.73
N PRO A 169 48.64 -29.42 -3.06
CA PRO A 169 49.58 -30.41 -3.57
C PRO A 169 49.09 -31.83 -3.24
N ALA A 170 49.10 -32.68 -4.26
CA ALA A 170 48.88 -34.12 -4.19
C ALA A 170 49.94 -34.78 -3.30
N LYS A 171 49.52 -35.54 -2.28
CA LYS A 171 50.42 -36.44 -1.54
C LYS A 171 50.62 -37.73 -2.33
N ALA A 172 51.88 -37.97 -2.67
CA ALA A 172 52.37 -39.11 -3.42
C ALA A 172 52.16 -40.46 -2.69
N LEU A 173 51.84 -41.45 -3.50
CA LEU A 173 51.88 -42.88 -3.22
C LEU A 173 53.28 -43.28 -2.73
N LYS A 174 53.39 -43.97 -1.60
CA LYS A 174 54.57 -44.79 -1.27
C LYS A 174 54.14 -46.24 -1.14
N ALA A 175 54.53 -47.04 -2.13
CA ALA A 175 54.61 -48.48 -2.01
C ALA A 175 55.89 -48.83 -1.24
N VAL A 176 55.77 -49.67 -0.22
CA VAL A 176 56.91 -50.33 0.43
C VAL A 176 56.69 -51.83 0.26
N ARG A 177 57.67 -52.47 -0.39
CA ARG A 177 57.92 -53.90 -0.36
C ARG A 177 59.35 -54.08 0.11
#